data_AF-A0A947Z8V0-F1
#
_entry.id   AF-A0A947Z8V0-F1
#
_cell.length_a   1.000
_cell.length_b   1.000
_cell.length_c   1.000
_cell.angle_alpha   90.00
_cell.angle_beta   90.00
_cell.angle_gamma   90.00
#
_symmetry.space_group_name_H-M   'P 1'
#
loop_
_entity.id
_entity.type
_entity.pdbx_description
1 polymer ?
#
loop_
_entity_poly.entity_id
_entity_poly.type
_entity_poly.pdbx_seq_one_letter_code
_entity_poly.pdbx_strand_id
1 'polypeptide(L)' 'ILVDAKNRMYFGSRDDKFYALDSSGNELFSYMIGNDVESSPTLSPKGVVYFGTDWGKLHAIR' A
#
# COMPACT_ATOMS: atom_id res chain seq x y z
N ILE A 1 6.05 4.06 3.64
CA ILE A 1 4.82 4.86 3.40
C ILE A 1 5.00 5.66 2.10
N LEU A 2 3.93 5.82 1.33
CA LEU A 2 3.87 6.59 0.08
C LEU A 2 2.71 7.59 0.19
N VAL A 3 2.88 8.81 -0.31
CA VAL A 3 1.82 9.82 -0.39
C VAL A 3 1.65 10.24 -1.84
N ASP A 4 0.41 10.22 -2.35
CA ASP A 4 0.12 10.65 -3.72
C ASP A 4 -0.27 12.13 -3.85
N ALA A 5 -0.47 12.61 -5.07
CA ALA A 5 -0.85 14.00 -5.34
C ALA A 5 -2.24 14.41 -4.80
N LYS A 6 -3.04 13.45 -4.30
CA LYS A 6 -4.34 13.68 -3.65
C LYS A 6 -4.24 13.59 -2.12
N ASN A 7 -3.02 13.57 -1.56
CA ASN A 7 -2.76 13.34 -0.14
C ASN A 7 -3.34 12.02 0.39
N ARG A 8 -3.42 10.99 -0.46
CA ARG A 8 -3.72 9.63 -0.01
C ARG A 8 -2.42 8.96 0.43
N MET A 9 -2.47 8.31 1.58
CA MET A 9 -1.32 7.61 2.17
C MET A 9 -1.45 6.12 1.93
N TYR A 10 -0.35 5.46 1.56
CA TYR A 10 -0.30 4.02 1.30
C TYR A 10 0.85 3.38 2.07
N PHE A 11 0.58 2.25 2.72
CA PHE A 11 1.59 1.51 3.48
C PHE A 11 1.22 0.06 3.67
N GLY A 12 2.25 -0.79 3.77
CA GLY A 12 2.13 -2.15 4.26
C GLY A 12 2.23 -2.22 5.78
N SER A 13 1.78 -3.33 6.34
CA SER A 13 1.78 -3.60 7.78
C SER A 13 2.06 -5.09 8.06
N ARG A 14 2.50 -5.39 9.28
CA ARG A 14 2.76 -6.76 9.80
C ARG A 14 1.49 -7.48 10.27
N ASP A 15 0.33 -6.91 9.98
CA ASP A 15 -0.97 -7.55 10.18
C ASP A 15 -1.48 -8.18 8.87
N ASP A 16 -0.54 -8.53 7.99
CA ASP A 16 -0.77 -9.13 6.68
C ASP A 16 -1.57 -8.27 5.69
N LYS A 17 -1.67 -6.95 5.93
CA LYS A 17 -2.47 -6.05 5.10
C LYS A 17 -1.68 -4.92 4.47
N PHE A 18 -2.24 -4.43 3.36
CA PHE A 18 -1.87 -3.17 2.74
C PHE A 18 -3.02 -2.17 2.88
N TYR A 19 -2.70 -0.94 3.28
CA TYR A 19 -3.66 0.11 3.60
C TYR A 19 -3.56 1.29 2.65
N ALA A 20 -4.70 1.95 2.45
CA ALA A 20 -4.77 3.31 1.94
C ALA A 20 -5.64 4.18 2.85
N LEU A 21 -5.14 5.36 3.21
CA LEU A 21 -5.86 6.35 4.02
C LEU A 21 -6.04 7.66 3.26
N ASP A 22 -7.07 8.42 3.62
CA ASP A 22 -7.23 9.80 3.19
C ASP A 22 -6.33 10.77 3.99
N SER A 23 -6.37 12.06 3.63
CA SER A 23 -5.58 13.10 4.29
C SER A 23 -5.95 13.34 5.77
N SER A 24 -7.11 12.85 6.19
CA SER A 24 -7.61 12.93 7.58
C SER A 24 -7.28 11.66 8.38
N GLY A 25 -6.65 10.67 7.76
CA GLY A 25 -6.29 9.39 8.38
C GLY A 25 -7.42 8.36 8.37
N ASN A 26 -8.54 8.61 7.69
CA ASN A 26 -9.60 7.60 7.56
C ASN A 26 -9.19 6.54 6.54
N GLU A 27 -9.54 5.28 6.81
CA GLU A 27 -9.30 4.19 5.86
C GLU A 27 -10.14 4.38 4.59
N LEU A 28 -9.47 4.44 3.45
CA LEU A 28 -10.09 4.36 2.13
C LEU A 28 -10.30 2.91 1.73
N PHE A 29 -9.27 2.07 1.94
CA PHE A 29 -9.35 0.62 1.78
C PHE A 29 -8.21 -0.09 2.50
N SER A 30 -8.41 -1.40 2.72
CA SER A 30 -7.35 -2.34 3.08
C SER A 30 -7.48 -3.65 2.28
N TYR A 31 -6.35 -4.29 2.00
CA TYR A 31 -6.29 -5.60 1.34
C TYR A 31 -5.54 -6.61 2.18
N MET A 32 -6.15 -7.78 2.42
CA MET A 32 -5.48 -8.93 3.02
C MET A 32 -4.54 -9.57 1.99
N ILE A 33 -3.25 -9.48 2.25
CA ILE A 33 -2.18 -10.08 1.45
C ILE A 33 -1.79 -11.46 2.01
N GLY A 34 -2.01 -11.66 3.32
CA GLY A 34 -1.74 -12.91 4.04
C GLY A 34 -0.26 -13.13 4.37
N ASN A 35 0.55 -12.06 4.30
CA ASN A 35 1.95 -12.03 4.68
C ASN A 35 2.38 -10.60 5.04
N ASP A 36 3.44 -10.49 5.84
CA ASP A 36 4.07 -9.22 6.19
C ASP A 36 4.41 -8.36 4.97
N VAL A 37 4.02 -7.09 5.04
CA VAL A 37 4.31 -6.09 4.03
C VAL A 37 5.22 -5.01 4.63
N GLU A 38 6.52 -5.27 4.69
CA GLU A 38 7.50 -4.32 5.23
C GLU A 38 8.11 -3.39 4.16
N SER A 39 7.91 -3.70 2.88
CA SER A 39 8.48 -2.90 1.81
C SER A 39 7.84 -1.52 1.70
N SER A 40 8.61 -0.56 1.18
CA SER A 40 8.07 0.75 0.82
C SER A 40 7.32 0.68 -0.52
N PRO A 41 6.05 1.12 -0.58
CA PRO A 41 5.30 1.14 -1.84
C PRO A 41 5.79 2.22 -2.81
N THR A 42 5.53 2.03 -4.11
CA THR A 42 5.81 3.00 -5.18
C THR A 42 4.60 3.22 -6.09
N LEU A 43 4.44 4.43 -6.63
CA LEU A 43 3.32 4.83 -7.48
C LEU A 43 3.78 5.01 -8.93
N SER A 44 3.14 4.32 -9.86
CA SER A 44 3.36 4.56 -11.29
C SER A 44 2.60 5.79 -11.81
N PRO A 45 3.02 6.41 -12.93
CA PRO A 45 2.29 7.50 -13.57
C PRO A 45 0.84 7.14 -13.97
N LYS A 46 0.53 5.85 -14.09
CA LYS A 46 -0.83 5.35 -14.42
C LYS A 46 -1.71 5.14 -13.18
N GLY A 47 -1.23 5.49 -11.98
CA GLY A 47 -1.97 5.37 -10.72
C GLY A 47 -1.94 3.97 -10.08
N VAL A 48 -1.07 3.07 -10.54
CA VAL A 48 -0.90 1.73 -9.94
C VAL A 48 0.13 1.81 -8.82
N VAL A 49 -0.21 1.30 -7.63
CA VAL A 49 0.71 1.18 -6.49
C VAL A 49 1.32 -0.22 -6.48
N TYR A 50 2.64 -0.29 -6.37
CA TYR A 50 3.41 -1.53 -6.30
C TYR A 50 4.10 -1.66 -4.95
N PHE A 51 4.15 -2.88 -4.42
CA PHE A 51 4.84 -3.20 -3.17
C PHE A 51 5.19 -4.69 -3.13
N GLY A 52 6.27 -5.02 -2.43
CA GLY A 52 6.69 -6.39 -2.17
C GLY A 52 6.26 -6.88 -0.79
N THR A 53 6.18 -8.20 -0.63
CA THR A 53 6.11 -8.87 0.67
C THR A 53 7.43 -9.56 0.99
N ASP A 54 7.64 -9.87 2.26
CA ASP A 54 8.88 -10.52 2.73
C ASP A 54 9.09 -11.92 2.13
N TRP A 55 8.01 -12.55 1.65
CA TRP A 55 8.02 -13.84 0.97
C TRP A 55 8.21 -13.75 -0.55
N GLY A 56 8.70 -12.60 -1.04
CA GLY A 56 9.17 -12.43 -2.41
C GLY A 56 8.07 -12.22 -3.46
N LYS A 57 6.82 -11.96 -3.05
CA LYS A 57 5.74 -11.64 -3.99
C LYS A 57 5.66 -10.13 -4.23
N LEU A 58 5.57 -9.74 -5.50
CA LEU A 58 5.27 -8.37 -5.92
C LEU A 58 3.76 -8.23 -6.17
N HIS A 59 3.16 -7.20 -5.58
CA HIS A 59 1.75 -6.87 -5.73
C HIS A 59 1.58 -5.56 -6.50
N ALA A 60 0.46 -5.43 -7.20
CA ALA A 60 0.05 -4.25 -7.93
C ALA A 60 -1.45 -3.99 -7.69
N ILE A 61 -1.80 -2.80 -7.21
CA ILE A 61 -3.18 -2.41 -6.90
C ILE A 61 -3.56 -1.10 -7.59
N ARG A 62 -4.85 -0.93 -7.94
CA ARG A 62 -5.38 0.23 -8.65
C ARG A 62 -6.70 0.69 -8.04
#